data_AF-A0A6S6XH11-F1
#
_entry.id   AF-A0A6S6XH11-F1
#
_cell.length_a   1.000
_cell.length_b   1.000
_cell.length_c   1.000
_cell.angle_alpha   90.00
_cell.angle_beta   90.00
_cell.angle_gamma   90.00
#
_symmetry.space_group_name_H-M   'P 1'
#
loop_
_entity.id
_entity.type
_entity.pdbx_description
1 polymer ?
#
loop_
_entity_poly.entity_id
_entity_poly.type
_entity_poly.pdbx_seq_one_letter_code
_entity_poly.pdbx_strand_id
1 'polypeptide(L)'
;MSPLLRISLCVGIAVYFTFIIIFLRKKALALKYTILWIVSGFLMLLVVLFPRIINYVSKILGIVTPANAVFTLELFFLIVILMSITSIVSKLDEKMKKMIQYTALLEKRIRELEEKLVTSEKQKLQR
;
A
#
# COMPACT_ATOMS: atom_id res chain seq x y z
N MET A 1 25.59 -15.68 20.07
CA MET A 1 24.17 -15.41 19.80
C MET A 1 23.35 -16.37 20.64
N SER A 2 22.63 -15.86 21.64
CA SER A 2 21.77 -16.71 22.49
C SER A 2 20.72 -17.42 21.61
N PRO A 3 20.48 -18.73 21.81
CA PRO A 3 19.50 -19.50 21.03
C PRO A 3 18.08 -18.93 21.12
N LEU A 4 17.75 -18.24 22.22
CA LEU A 4 16.47 -17.56 22.43
C LEU A 4 16.19 -16.48 21.37
N LEU A 5 17.22 -15.71 20.96
CA LEU A 5 17.06 -14.66 19.95
C LEU A 5 16.78 -15.24 18.55
N ARG A 6 17.38 -16.40 18.25
CA ARG A 6 17.13 -17.09 16.97
C ARG A 6 15.70 -17.61 16.89
N ILE A 7 15.19 -18.16 18.00
CA ILE A 7 13.84 -18.70 18.06
C ILE A 7 12.81 -17.56 17.91
N SER A 8 13.00 -16.42 18.60
CA SER A 8 12.06 -15.29 18.48
C SER A 8 12.03 -14.71 17.05
N LEU A 9 13.18 -14.63 16.38
CA LEU A 9 13.26 -14.20 14.97
C LEU A 9 12.56 -15.18 14.02
N CYS A 10 12.74 -16.49 14.20
CA CYS A 10 12.05 -17.50 13.40
C CYS A 10 10.52 -17.43 13.57
N VAL A 11 10.04 -17.24 14.80
CA VAL A 11 8.59 -17.10 15.08
C VAL A 11 8.05 -15.81 14.46
N GLY A 12 8.75 -14.69 14.60
CA GLY A 12 8.36 -13.42 13.98
C GLY A 12 8.20 -13.53 12.45
N ILE A 13 9.10 -14.25 11.78
CA ILE A 13 9.04 -14.52 10.34
C ILE A 13 7.89 -15.43 9.96
N ALA A 14 7.65 -16.51 10.72
CA ALA A 14 6.56 -17.41 10.44
C ALA A 14 5.22 -16.66 10.50
N VAL A 15 5.07 -15.78 11.49
CA VAL A 15 3.90 -14.89 11.61
C VAL A 15 3.84 -13.90 10.45
N TYR A 16 4.94 -13.24 10.10
CA TYR A 16 5.00 -12.29 8.99
C TYR A 16 4.63 -12.92 7.63
N PHE A 17 5.19 -14.09 7.31
CA PHE A 17 4.86 -14.84 6.10
C PHE A 17 3.40 -15.30 6.09
N THR A 18 2.88 -15.74 7.23
CA THR A 18 1.47 -16.10 7.37
C THR A 18 0.57 -14.90 7.09
N PHE A 19 0.91 -13.71 7.60
CA PHE A 19 0.20 -12.46 7.29
C PHE A 19 0.25 -12.12 5.80
N ILE A 20 1.43 -12.21 5.16
CA ILE A 20 1.56 -11.98 3.71
C ILE A 20 0.66 -12.93 2.92
N ILE A 21 0.68 -14.23 3.25
CA ILE A 21 -0.11 -15.25 2.53
C ILE A 21 -1.62 -14.98 2.72
N ILE A 22 -2.05 -14.61 3.93
CA ILE A 22 -3.45 -14.25 4.21
C ILE A 22 -3.87 -13.01 3.40
N PHE A 23 -3.05 -11.97 3.38
CA PHE A 23 -3.31 -10.74 2.61
C PHE A 23 -3.33 -11.01 1.10
N LEU A 24 -2.46 -11.88 0.60
CA LEU A 24 -2.41 -12.30 -0.80
C LEU A 24 -3.65 -13.14 -1.18
N ARG A 25 -4.07 -14.09 -0.32
CA ARG A 25 -5.27 -14.92 -0.57
C ARG A 25 -6.57 -14.15 -0.50
N LYS A 26 -6.66 -13.10 0.34
CA LYS A 26 -7.88 -12.28 0.45
C LYS A 26 -8.15 -11.39 -0.76
N LYS A 27 -7.26 -11.32 -1.78
CA LYS A 27 -7.37 -10.39 -2.94
C LYS A 27 -7.71 -8.94 -2.54
N ALA A 28 -7.45 -8.55 -1.29
CA ALA A 28 -7.88 -7.28 -0.72
C ALA A 28 -7.02 -6.10 -1.23
N LEU A 29 -5.88 -6.42 -1.84
CA LEU A 29 -4.93 -5.46 -2.41
C LEU A 29 -4.82 -5.73 -3.92
N ALA A 30 -5.05 -4.71 -4.74
CA ALA A 30 -4.78 -4.78 -6.18
C ALA A 30 -3.32 -5.20 -6.44
N LEU A 31 -3.09 -5.99 -7.48
CA LEU A 31 -1.84 -6.69 -7.80
C LEU A 31 -0.55 -5.83 -7.72
N LYS A 32 -0.65 -4.52 -7.99
CA LYS A 32 0.45 -3.55 -7.84
C LYS A 32 0.93 -3.37 -6.40
N TYR A 33 0.03 -3.46 -5.42
CA TYR A 33 0.33 -3.19 -4.01
C TYR A 33 0.98 -4.39 -3.33
N THR A 34 0.62 -5.60 -3.76
CA THR A 34 1.20 -6.84 -3.24
C THR A 34 2.65 -7.02 -3.68
N ILE A 35 3.07 -6.45 -4.81
CA ILE A 35 4.47 -6.43 -5.25
C ILE A 35 5.38 -5.74 -4.23
N LEU A 36 4.97 -4.61 -3.66
CA LEU A 36 5.81 -3.85 -2.72
C LEU A 36 5.97 -4.61 -1.39
N TRP A 37 4.91 -5.27 -0.94
CA TRP A 37 4.91 -6.16 0.23
C TRP A 37 5.70 -7.45 -0.01
N ILE A 38 5.60 -8.06 -1.19
CA ILE A 38 6.37 -9.25 -1.55
C ILE A 38 7.86 -8.92 -1.63
N VAL A 39 8.24 -7.80 -2.26
CA VAL A 39 9.63 -7.35 -2.35
C VAL A 39 10.19 -7.01 -0.96
N SER A 40 9.42 -6.32 -0.13
CA SER A 40 9.81 -6.04 1.26
C SER A 40 9.99 -7.32 2.08
N GLY A 41 9.06 -8.28 1.96
CA GLY A 41 9.15 -9.57 2.64
C GLY A 41 10.30 -10.43 2.14
N PHE A 42 10.60 -10.38 0.84
CA PHE A 42 11.76 -11.03 0.25
C PHE A 42 13.07 -10.43 0.76
N LEU A 43 13.19 -9.11 0.86
CA LEU A 43 14.35 -8.45 1.46
C LEU A 43 14.51 -8.85 2.93
N MET A 44 13.41 -8.90 3.68
CA MET A 44 13.43 -9.31 5.09
C MET A 44 13.86 -10.78 5.26
N LEU A 45 13.40 -11.68 4.39
CA LEU A 45 13.82 -13.08 4.36
C LEU A 45 15.32 -13.23 4.04
N LEU A 46 15.83 -12.44 3.08
CA LEU A 46 17.25 -12.38 2.73
C LEU A 46 18.12 -11.97 3.92
N VAL A 47 17.66 -10.95 4.65
CA VAL A 47 18.34 -10.41 5.84
C VAL A 47 18.45 -11.48 6.94
N VAL A 48 17.45 -12.35 7.09
CA VAL A 48 17.44 -13.38 8.14
C VAL A 48 18.18 -14.65 7.73
N LEU A 49 18.11 -15.05 6.46
CA LEU A 49 18.94 -16.15 5.93
C LEU A 49 20.43 -15.84 6.01
N PHE A 50 20.81 -14.56 5.89
CA PHE A 50 22.19 -14.10 5.91
C PHE A 50 22.47 -13.11 7.07
N PRO A 51 22.51 -13.57 8.32
CA PRO A 51 22.81 -12.72 9.48
C PRO A 51 24.22 -12.12 9.45
N ARG A 52 25.10 -12.65 8.59
CA ARG A 52 26.40 -12.02 8.29
C ARG A 52 26.24 -10.62 7.71
N ILE A 53 25.24 -10.37 6.87
CA ILE A 53 24.98 -9.05 6.27
C ILE A 53 24.62 -8.04 7.36
N ILE A 54 23.72 -8.41 8.29
CA ILE A 54 23.39 -7.58 9.46
C ILE A 54 24.64 -7.28 10.29
N ASN A 55 25.51 -8.26 10.54
CA ASN A 55 26.73 -8.02 11.32
C ASN A 55 27.67 -7.03 10.63
N TYR A 56 27.77 -7.04 9.30
CA TYR A 56 28.56 -6.04 8.56
C TYR A 56 27.92 -4.65 8.63
N VAL A 57 26.60 -4.56 8.42
CA VAL A 57 25.87 -3.29 8.50
C VAL A 57 25.88 -2.72 9.92
N SER A 58 25.74 -3.56 10.95
CA SER A 58 25.83 -3.18 12.37
C SER A 58 27.20 -2.58 12.70
N LYS A 59 28.28 -3.16 12.14
CA LYS A 59 29.64 -2.62 12.32
C LYS A 59 29.82 -1.25 11.64
N ILE A 60 29.24 -1.05 10.46
CA ILE A 60 29.27 0.23 9.75
C ILE A 60 28.46 1.29 10.51
N LEU A 61 27.28 0.92 11.02
CA LEU A 61 26.40 1.81 11.77
C LEU A 61 26.85 2.03 13.23
N GLY A 62 27.89 1.34 13.71
CA GLY A 62 28.38 1.46 15.09
C GLY A 62 27.46 0.85 16.15
N ILE A 63 26.57 -0.07 15.77
CA ILE A 63 25.56 -0.64 16.65
C ILE A 63 26.13 -1.86 17.39
N VAL A 64 26.22 -1.76 18.72
CA VAL A 64 26.83 -2.77 19.62
C VAL A 64 26.02 -4.07 19.67
N THR A 65 24.69 -3.98 19.54
CA THR A 65 23.79 -5.14 19.64
C THR A 65 23.15 -5.46 18.29
N PRO A 66 23.28 -6.71 17.79
CA PRO A 66 22.66 -7.15 16.53
C PRO A 66 21.14 -6.92 16.49
N ALA A 67 20.46 -7.00 17.64
CA ALA A 67 19.03 -6.72 17.76
C ALA A 67 18.68 -5.27 17.40
N ASN A 68 19.48 -4.31 17.86
CA ASN A 68 19.23 -2.89 17.61
C ASN A 68 19.43 -2.54 16.13
N ALA A 69 20.35 -3.22 15.43
CA ALA A 69 20.54 -3.03 14.00
C ALA A 69 19.36 -3.54 13.17
N VAL A 70 18.75 -4.65 13.58
CA VAL A 70 17.50 -5.15 12.97
C VAL A 70 16.37 -4.15 13.18
N PHE A 71 16.19 -3.63 14.40
CA PHE A 71 15.17 -2.62 14.70
C PHE A 71 15.33 -1.36 13.85
N THR A 72 16.54 -0.81 13.75
CA THR A 72 16.81 0.38 12.93
C THR A 72 16.48 0.14 11.46
N LEU A 73 16.82 -1.05 10.94
CA LEU A 73 16.56 -1.42 9.55
C LEU A 73 15.06 -1.61 9.31
N GLU A 74 14.34 -2.29 10.21
CA GLU A 74 12.88 -2.43 10.16
C GLU A 74 12.18 -1.07 10.20
N LEU A 75 12.65 -0.14 11.03
CA LEU A 75 12.07 1.20 11.15
C LEU A 75 12.29 2.01 9.86
N PHE A 76 13.47 1.90 9.24
CA PHE A 76 13.73 2.48 7.92
C PHE A 76 12.81 1.89 6.84
N PHE A 77 12.65 0.57 6.80
CA PHE A 77 11.73 -0.10 5.88
C PHE A 77 10.28 0.35 6.11
N LEU A 78 9.87 0.50 7.36
CA LEU A 78 8.53 0.97 7.73
C LEU A 78 8.28 2.36 7.16
N ILE A 79 9.25 3.27 7.24
CA ILE A 79 9.14 4.62 6.64
C ILE A 79 8.95 4.54 5.12
N VAL A 80 9.73 3.70 4.43
CA VAL A 80 9.62 3.51 2.97
C VAL A 80 8.24 2.96 2.59
N ILE A 81 7.72 2.00 3.36
CA ILE A 81 6.38 1.44 3.16
C ILE A 81 5.32 2.53 3.39
N LEU A 82 5.43 3.31 4.46
CA LEU A 82 4.52 4.43 4.74
C LEU A 82 4.51 5.43 3.58
N MET A 83 5.67 5.85 3.09
CA MET A 83 5.75 6.76 1.93
C MET A 83 5.10 6.15 0.69
N SER A 84 5.30 4.86 0.45
CA SER A 84 4.70 4.14 -0.68
C SER A 84 3.17 4.14 -0.57
N ILE A 85 2.63 3.81 0.61
CA ILE A 85 1.18 3.82 0.89
C ILE A 85 0.62 5.23 0.74
N THR A 86 1.29 6.25 1.28
CA THR A 86 0.86 7.66 1.15
C THR A 86 0.80 8.09 -0.31
N SER A 87 1.79 7.72 -1.14
CA SER A 87 1.77 8.01 -2.59
C SER A 87 0.59 7.33 -3.29
N ILE A 88 0.26 6.11 -2.89
CA ILE A 88 -0.88 5.36 -3.43
C ILE A 88 -2.21 6.04 -3.06
N VAL A 89 -2.39 6.38 -1.78
CA VAL A 89 -3.58 7.06 -1.28
C VAL A 89 -3.77 8.40 -2.00
N SER A 90 -2.69 9.16 -2.20
CA SER A 90 -2.71 10.40 -2.96
C SER A 90 -3.21 10.21 -4.41
N LYS A 91 -2.71 9.19 -5.12
CA LYS A 91 -3.19 8.86 -6.48
C LYS A 91 -4.65 8.39 -6.51
N LEU A 92 -5.09 7.70 -5.46
CA LEU A 92 -6.48 7.25 -5.34
C LEU A 92 -7.42 8.44 -5.11
N ASP A 93 -7.02 9.38 -4.26
CA ASP A 93 -7.76 10.62 -4.00
C ASP A 93 -7.92 11.46 -5.28
N GLU A 94 -6.87 11.60 -6.09
CA GLU A 94 -6.97 12.26 -7.40
C GLU A 94 -7.96 11.59 -8.35
N LYS A 95 -7.95 10.25 -8.42
CA LYS A 95 -8.90 9.50 -9.25
C LYS A 95 -10.33 9.66 -8.76
N MET A 96 -10.53 9.66 -7.44
CA MET A 96 -11.84 9.87 -6.82
C MET A 96 -12.37 11.27 -7.16
N LYS A 97 -11.54 12.31 -7.03
CA LYS A 97 -11.88 13.68 -7.43
C LYS A 97 -12.31 13.76 -8.89
N LYS A 98 -11.56 13.13 -9.81
CA LYS A 98 -11.93 13.09 -11.23
C LYS A 98 -13.26 12.37 -11.45
N MET A 99 -13.49 11.25 -10.78
CA MET A 99 -14.75 10.50 -10.91
C MET A 99 -15.95 11.34 -10.43
N ILE A 100 -15.82 12.04 -9.31
CA ILE A 100 -16.85 12.96 -8.80
C ILE A 100 -17.14 14.06 -9.83
N GLN A 101 -16.10 14.64 -10.44
CA GLN A 101 -16.28 15.66 -11.48
C GLN A 101 -17.00 15.12 -12.72
N TYR A 102 -16.67 13.90 -13.17
CA TYR A 102 -17.37 13.26 -14.28
C TYR A 102 -18.85 13.03 -13.96
N THR A 103 -19.17 12.55 -12.75
CA THR A 103 -20.56 12.35 -12.31
C THR A 103 -21.33 13.67 -12.27
N ALA A 104 -20.73 14.74 -11.73
CA ALA A 104 -21.37 16.06 -11.68
C ALA A 104 -21.63 16.63 -13.09
N LEU A 105 -20.70 16.44 -14.03
CA LEU A 105 -20.88 16.88 -15.41
C LEU A 105 -22.00 16.09 -16.12
N LEU A 106 -22.09 14.78 -15.87
CA LEU A 106 -23.14 13.93 -16.40
C LEU A 106 -24.51 14.34 -15.84
N GLU A 107 -24.62 14.58 -14.53
CA GLU A 107 -25.85 15.04 -13.89
C GLU A 107 -26.33 16.38 -14.47
N LYS A 108 -25.40 17.33 -14.66
CA LYS A 108 -25.71 18.60 -15.32
C LYS A 108 -26.26 18.40 -16.74
N ARG A 109 -25.62 17.52 -17.52
CA ARG A 109 -26.03 17.27 -18.91
C ARG A 109 -27.40 16.60 -18.99
N ILE A 110 -27.72 15.72 -18.04
CA ILE A 110 -29.05 15.11 -17.92
C ILE A 110 -30.09 16.22 -17.65
N ARG A 111 -29.84 17.09 -16.66
CA ARG A 111 -30.77 18.20 -16.34
C ARG A 111 -31.00 19.13 -17.53
N GLU A 112 -29.94 19.52 -18.25
CA GLU A 112 -30.08 20.38 -19.45
C GLU A 112 -30.89 19.70 -20.57
N LEU A 113 -30.78 18.38 -20.71
CA LEU A 113 -31.57 17.62 -21.69
C LEU A 113 -33.04 17.54 -21.28
N GLU A 114 -33.31 17.31 -19.99
CA GLU A 114 -34.68 17.30 -19.44
C GLU A 114 -35.37 18.67 -19.62
N GLU A 115 -34.68 19.77 -19.34
CA GLU A 115 -35.22 21.12 -19.55
C GLU A 115 -35.54 21.42 -21.02
N LYS A 116 -34.68 20.97 -21.95
CA LYS A 116 -34.92 21.12 -23.39
C LYS A 116 -36.12 20.32 -23.86
N LEU A 117 -36.29 19.09 -23.37
CA LEU A 117 -37.45 18.25 -23.69
C LEU A 117 -38.74 18.93 -23.23
N VAL A 118 -38.81 19.39 -21.98
CA VAL A 118 -39.96 20.13 -21.43
C VAL A 118 -40.27 21.40 -22.25
N THR A 119 -39.24 22.13 -22.66
CA THR A 119 -39.42 23.35 -23.48
C THR A 119 -39.96 23.01 -24.87
N SER A 120 -39.46 21.94 -25.49
CA SER A 120 -39.91 21.48 -26.80
C SER A 120 -41.35 20.97 -26.81
N GLU A 121 -41.81 20.35 -25.73
CA GLU A 121 -43.21 19.91 -25.58
C GLU A 121 -44.16 21.10 -25.43
N LYS A 122 -43.78 22.11 -24.64
CA LYS A 122 -44.56 23.35 -24.49
C LYS A 122 -44.73 24.07 -25.82
N GLN A 123 -43.69 24.11 -26.67
CA GLN A 123 -43.77 24.70 -28.00
C GLN A 123 -44.69 23.93 -28.96
N LYS A 124 -44.82 22.61 -28.80
CA LYS A 124 -45.75 21.79 -29.60
C LYS A 124 -47.20 21.97 -29.18
N LEU A 125 -47.50 22.15 -27.90
CA LEU A 125 -48.88 22.41 -27.42
C LEU A 125 -49.40 23.81 -27.77
N GLN A 126 -48.51 24.76 -28.08
CA GLN A 126 -48.87 26.13 -28.44
C GLN A 126 -49.06 26.37 -29.95
N ARG A 127 -48.82 25.35 -30.78
CA ARG A 127 -49.09 25.36 -32.23
C ARG A 127 -50.31 24.52 -32.54
#